data_AF-A0A2J6RIC9-F1
#
_entry.id   AF-A0A2J6RIC9-F1
#
_cell.length_a   1.000
_cell.length_b   1.000
_cell.length_c   1.000
_cell.angle_alpha   90.00
_cell.angle_beta   90.00
_cell.angle_gamma   90.00
#
_symmetry.space_group_name_H-M   'P 1'
#
loop_
_entity.id
_entity.type
_entity.pdbx_description
1 polymer ?
#
loop_
_entity_poly.entity_id
_entity_poly.type
_entity_poly.pdbx_seq_one_letter_code
_entity_poly.pdbx_strand_id
1 'polypeptide(L)'
;MERTPSGNSILSDTRFEPQPNHTLSSRDLEAAGFVLHHMERQRHWNHEDILKGLIKRAGPIDDLDDKALDGILTTADSVFFAGTLYGRVQWEWSSQDRYHNELIGTTALRRCSDRDGYETLIVLSAPILKNPKYDRRLLLSAFLHELIHCYLFIKCGFEARVQGGHTDGFHKIAKAIHDWVEEWHPGYLELCNMKANLNRFHKTRAPMHFVDPRIDVFRDEWRHGHEGCNQSPRPDGHVLGEPGVRPGYF
;
A
#
# COMPACT_ATOMS: atom_id res chain seq x y z
N MET A 1 -21.89 -4.11 0.76
CA MET A 1 -20.61 -4.02 0.01
C MET A 1 -20.18 -2.56 0.09
N GLU A 2 -19.08 -2.27 0.78
CA GLU A 2 -18.56 -0.90 0.93
C GLU A 2 -18.13 -0.36 -0.43
N ARG A 3 -18.41 0.92 -0.69
CA ARG A 3 -18.11 1.59 -1.97
C ARG A 3 -17.42 2.93 -1.71
N THR A 4 -16.57 3.35 -2.63
CA THR A 4 -15.97 4.69 -2.64
C THR A 4 -17.01 5.75 -3.04
N PRO A 5 -16.71 7.06 -2.91
CA PRO A 5 -17.60 8.13 -3.37
C PRO A 5 -17.97 8.04 -4.86
N SER A 6 -17.10 7.48 -5.71
CA SER A 6 -17.40 7.24 -7.13
C SER A 6 -18.30 6.02 -7.37
N GLY A 7 -18.61 5.24 -6.32
CA GLY A 7 -19.41 4.03 -6.40
C GLY A 7 -18.62 2.75 -6.64
N ASN A 8 -17.27 2.80 -6.67
CA ASN A 8 -16.42 1.63 -6.83
C ASN A 8 -16.40 0.77 -5.55
N SER A 9 -16.55 -0.55 -5.68
CA SER A 9 -16.53 -1.45 -4.51
C SER A 9 -15.14 -1.54 -3.86
N ILE A 10 -15.08 -1.26 -2.55
CA ILE A 10 -13.88 -1.36 -1.70
C ILE A 10 -13.71 -2.79 -1.18
N LEU A 11 -14.82 -3.50 -0.97
CA LEU A 11 -14.78 -4.92 -0.58
C LEU A 11 -14.80 -5.79 -1.83
N SER A 12 -13.71 -6.52 -2.06
CA SER A 12 -13.77 -7.75 -2.82
C SER A 12 -14.51 -8.78 -1.95
N ASP A 13 -15.68 -9.18 -2.42
CA ASP A 13 -16.55 -10.13 -1.75
C ASP A 13 -15.75 -11.35 -1.29
N THR A 14 -15.69 -11.59 0.02
CA THR A 14 -15.04 -12.76 0.63
C THR A 14 -15.74 -14.08 0.28
N ARG A 15 -16.82 -14.03 -0.52
CA ARG A 15 -17.67 -15.17 -0.87
C ARG A 15 -17.22 -15.93 -2.12
N PHE A 16 -16.14 -15.51 -2.78
CA PHE A 16 -15.56 -16.29 -3.87
C PHE A 16 -14.34 -17.06 -3.35
N GLU A 17 -14.64 -18.26 -2.86
CA GLU A 17 -13.69 -19.35 -2.64
C GLU A 17 -12.76 -19.58 -3.85
N PRO A 18 -11.55 -20.11 -3.60
CA PRO A 18 -10.44 -20.12 -4.54
C PRO A 18 -10.64 -21.22 -5.58
N GLN A 19 -11.03 -20.84 -6.81
CA GLN A 19 -10.68 -21.70 -7.94
C GLN A 19 -9.18 -21.54 -8.23
N PRO A 20 -8.43 -22.63 -8.45
CA PRO A 20 -7.03 -22.55 -8.85
C PRO A 20 -6.98 -21.82 -10.20
N ASN A 21 -6.62 -20.55 -10.14
CA ASN A 21 -6.81 -19.64 -11.24
C ASN A 21 -5.52 -19.65 -12.07
N HIS A 22 -5.60 -20.08 -13.33
CA HIS A 22 -4.48 -20.04 -14.30
C HIS A 22 -3.97 -18.61 -14.62
N THR A 23 -4.47 -17.58 -13.92
CA THR A 23 -4.12 -16.17 -14.10
C THR A 23 -3.02 -15.68 -13.15
N LEU A 24 -2.61 -16.49 -12.16
CA LEU A 24 -1.47 -16.14 -11.31
C LEU A 24 -0.20 -16.28 -12.14
N SER A 25 0.52 -15.18 -12.37
CA SER A 25 1.72 -15.21 -13.21
C SER A 25 2.96 -15.60 -12.43
N SER A 26 2.98 -15.41 -11.11
CA SER A 26 4.18 -15.58 -10.29
C SER A 26 3.83 -15.78 -8.81
N ARG A 27 4.74 -16.41 -8.06
CA ARG A 27 4.71 -16.36 -6.59
C ARG A 27 5.24 -15.02 -6.08
N ASP A 28 4.89 -14.67 -4.84
CA ASP A 28 5.26 -13.42 -4.18
C ASP A 28 6.77 -13.04 -4.31
N LEU A 29 7.67 -13.94 -3.93
CA LEU A 29 9.12 -13.72 -4.03
C LEU A 29 9.64 -13.60 -5.46
N GLU A 30 9.01 -14.30 -6.40
CA GLU A 30 9.36 -14.25 -7.83
C GLU A 30 8.93 -12.91 -8.43
N ALA A 31 7.75 -12.41 -8.07
CA ALA A 31 7.28 -11.09 -8.45
C ALA A 31 8.22 -9.99 -7.95
N ALA A 32 8.74 -10.11 -6.71
CA ALA A 32 9.76 -9.20 -6.19
C ALA A 32 11.09 -9.30 -6.95
N GLY A 33 11.52 -10.52 -7.31
CA GLY A 33 12.73 -10.73 -8.13
C GLY A 33 12.65 -10.04 -9.50
N PHE A 34 11.47 -10.02 -10.11
CA PHE A 34 11.24 -9.30 -11.37
C PHE A 34 11.43 -7.78 -11.23
N VAL A 35 10.92 -7.18 -10.14
CA VAL A 35 11.10 -5.74 -9.86
C VAL A 35 12.58 -5.41 -9.70
N LEU A 36 13.30 -6.18 -8.86
CA LEU A 36 14.73 -5.97 -8.62
C LEU A 36 15.53 -6.03 -9.91
N HIS A 37 15.31 -7.08 -10.72
CA HIS A 37 15.99 -7.24 -12.00
C HIS A 37 15.64 -6.13 -13.01
N HIS A 38 14.40 -5.64 -13.02
CA HIS A 38 14.00 -4.51 -13.85
C HIS A 38 14.72 -3.22 -13.46
N MET A 39 14.75 -2.91 -12.16
CA MET A 39 15.42 -1.73 -11.61
C MET A 39 16.93 -1.74 -11.87
N GLU A 40 17.59 -2.91 -11.84
CA GLU A 40 19.02 -3.04 -12.12
C GLU A 40 19.37 -2.83 -13.60
N ARG A 41 18.51 -3.27 -14.52
CA ARG A 41 18.85 -3.36 -15.95
C ARG A 41 18.37 -2.18 -16.78
N GLN A 42 17.29 -1.54 -16.37
CA GLN A 42 16.67 -0.48 -17.16
C GLN A 42 17.02 0.88 -16.57
N ARG A 43 17.72 1.68 -17.36
CA ARG A 43 17.86 3.10 -17.06
C ARG A 43 16.71 3.84 -17.71
N HIS A 44 15.71 4.22 -16.92
CA HIS A 44 14.54 4.96 -17.38
C HIS A 44 14.77 6.47 -17.32
N TRP A 45 15.89 6.97 -17.86
CA TRP A 45 16.43 8.32 -17.64
C TRP A 45 15.33 9.41 -17.58
N ASN A 46 14.39 9.43 -18.54
CA ASN A 46 13.31 10.41 -18.57
C ASN A 46 12.27 10.24 -17.44
N HIS A 47 11.71 9.05 -17.26
CA HIS A 47 10.70 8.81 -16.22
C HIS A 47 11.32 8.81 -14.81
N GLU A 48 12.59 8.44 -14.70
CA GLU A 48 13.37 8.51 -13.49
C GLU A 48 13.54 9.96 -13.03
N ASP A 49 13.98 10.85 -13.93
CA ASP A 49 14.13 12.28 -13.62
C ASP A 49 12.80 12.94 -13.26
N ILE A 50 11.71 12.57 -13.96
CA ILE A 50 10.37 13.05 -13.64
C ILE A 50 9.94 12.55 -12.26
N LEU A 51 10.13 11.27 -11.94
CA LEU A 51 9.78 10.70 -10.64
C LEU A 51 10.60 11.34 -9.52
N LYS A 52 11.93 11.50 -9.70
CA LYS A 52 12.80 12.23 -8.76
C LYS A 52 12.31 13.65 -8.55
N GLY A 53 11.92 14.34 -9.63
CA GLY A 53 11.33 15.68 -9.57
C GLY A 53 10.04 15.71 -8.76
N LEU A 54 9.11 14.78 -9.02
CA LEU A 54 7.84 14.66 -8.30
C LEU A 54 8.04 14.37 -6.81
N ILE A 55 9.00 13.51 -6.46
CA ILE A 55 9.37 13.19 -5.08
C ILE A 55 10.01 14.40 -4.39
N LYS A 56 10.99 15.05 -5.03
CA LYS A 56 11.81 16.12 -4.46
C LYS A 56 11.07 17.43 -4.25
N ARG A 57 10.00 17.73 -5.01
CA ARG A 57 9.27 19.01 -4.93
C ARG A 57 9.09 19.45 -3.47
N ALA A 58 9.77 20.55 -3.14
CA ALA A 58 9.90 21.05 -1.78
C ALA A 58 9.66 22.55 -1.82
N GLY A 59 8.42 22.94 -1.55
CA GLY A 59 8.02 24.32 -1.49
C GLY A 59 6.72 24.47 -0.69
N PRO A 60 6.47 25.64 -0.08
CA PRO A 60 5.25 25.91 0.70
C PRO A 60 3.95 25.93 -0.12
N ILE A 61 4.05 25.85 -1.46
CA ILE A 61 2.93 25.76 -2.43
C ILE A 61 2.91 24.38 -3.13
N ASP A 62 3.92 23.53 -2.90
CA ASP A 62 4.14 22.24 -3.58
C ASP A 62 3.44 21.07 -2.86
N ASP A 63 2.12 21.20 -2.65
CA ASP A 63 1.30 20.07 -2.24
C ASP A 63 1.24 19.01 -3.34
N LEU A 64 1.25 17.74 -2.94
CA LEU A 64 1.02 16.60 -3.84
C LEU A 64 -0.46 16.60 -4.24
N ASP A 65 -0.78 17.33 -5.31
CA ASP A 65 -2.10 17.34 -5.90
C ASP A 65 -2.40 16.03 -6.64
N ASP A 66 -3.67 15.86 -7.04
CA ASP A 66 -4.13 14.64 -7.70
C ASP A 66 -3.34 14.38 -9.01
N LYS A 67 -2.94 15.43 -9.73
CA LYS A 67 -2.12 15.31 -10.95
C LYS A 67 -0.70 14.83 -10.64
N ALA A 68 -0.11 15.27 -9.54
CA ALA A 68 1.19 14.79 -9.09
C ALA A 68 1.11 13.31 -8.70
N LEU A 69 0.03 12.87 -8.06
CA LEU A 69 -0.20 11.45 -7.74
C LEU A 69 -0.37 10.60 -9.01
N ASP A 70 -1.11 11.07 -10.01
CA ASP A 70 -1.21 10.40 -11.32
C ASP A 70 0.16 10.31 -12.03
N GLY A 71 0.95 11.39 -11.94
CA GLY A 71 2.33 11.42 -12.43
C GLY A 71 3.23 10.43 -11.71
N ILE A 72 3.12 10.30 -10.38
CA ILE A 72 3.85 9.33 -9.57
C ILE A 72 3.44 7.91 -9.96
N LEU A 73 2.16 7.60 -10.07
CA LEU A 73 1.68 6.28 -10.51
C LEU A 73 2.30 5.91 -11.87
N THR A 74 2.21 6.79 -12.85
CA THR A 74 2.70 6.54 -14.21
C THR A 74 4.21 6.33 -14.23
N THR A 75 4.96 7.19 -13.55
CA THR A 75 6.43 7.14 -13.57
C THR A 75 6.98 6.01 -12.69
N ALA A 76 6.38 5.75 -11.53
CA ALA A 76 6.72 4.60 -10.69
C ALA A 76 6.44 3.27 -11.39
N ASP A 77 5.34 3.16 -12.15
CA ASP A 77 5.07 1.97 -12.95
C ASP A 77 6.16 1.70 -13.98
N SER A 78 6.62 2.74 -14.67
CA SER A 78 7.73 2.61 -15.61
C SER A 78 9.05 2.26 -14.91
N VAL A 79 9.38 2.96 -13.83
CA VAL A 79 10.68 2.86 -13.16
C VAL A 79 10.81 1.56 -12.37
N PHE A 80 9.77 1.17 -11.62
CA PHE A 80 9.82 0.02 -10.70
C PHE A 80 9.08 -1.20 -11.24
N PHE A 81 7.90 -1.04 -11.84
CA PHE A 81 6.96 -2.15 -12.05
C PHE A 81 6.85 -2.61 -13.52
N ALA A 82 7.73 -2.11 -14.39
CA ALA A 82 7.81 -2.46 -15.81
C ALA A 82 6.49 -2.34 -16.59
N GLY A 83 5.65 -1.37 -16.26
CA GLY A 83 4.36 -1.16 -16.94
C GLY A 83 3.24 -2.12 -16.48
N THR A 84 3.45 -2.86 -15.39
CA THR A 84 2.46 -3.83 -14.86
C THR A 84 1.20 -3.13 -14.35
N LEU A 85 1.32 -1.91 -13.83
CA LEU A 85 0.20 -1.17 -13.25
C LEU A 85 -0.66 -0.46 -14.31
N TYR A 86 -0.12 -0.25 -15.51
CA TYR A 86 -0.76 0.51 -16.58
C TYR A 86 -2.17 0.01 -16.90
N GLY A 87 -3.13 0.92 -16.74
CA GLY A 87 -4.56 0.66 -16.95
C GLY A 87 -5.18 -0.34 -15.98
N ARG A 88 -4.45 -0.83 -14.97
CA ARG A 88 -4.94 -1.80 -13.96
C ARG A 88 -5.09 -1.19 -12.57
N VAL A 89 -4.58 0.01 -12.34
CA VAL A 89 -4.67 0.71 -11.05
C VAL A 89 -5.56 1.94 -11.18
N GLN A 90 -6.54 2.05 -10.29
CA GLN A 90 -7.29 3.27 -10.01
C GLN A 90 -6.98 3.72 -8.58
N TRP A 91 -7.16 5.01 -8.29
CA TRP A 91 -7.01 5.51 -6.92
C TRP A 91 -8.02 6.61 -6.63
N GLU A 92 -8.48 6.67 -5.37
CA GLU A 92 -9.50 7.63 -4.92
C GLU A 92 -9.27 8.10 -3.48
N TRP A 93 -9.81 9.28 -3.17
CA TRP A 93 -9.91 9.80 -1.81
C TRP A 93 -11.15 9.26 -1.10
N SER A 94 -11.03 8.98 0.20
CA SER A 94 -12.16 8.68 1.09
C SER A 94 -12.11 9.52 2.35
N SER A 95 -13.29 9.95 2.78
CA SER A 95 -13.56 10.59 4.07
C SER A 95 -14.60 9.82 4.87
N GLN A 96 -14.76 8.52 4.65
CA GLN A 96 -15.64 7.68 5.46
C GLN A 96 -15.04 7.51 6.88
N ASP A 97 -15.88 7.21 7.87
CA ASP A 97 -15.51 7.21 9.30
C ASP A 97 -14.24 6.38 9.59
N ARG A 98 -14.10 5.20 8.98
CA ARG A 98 -12.91 4.34 9.16
C ARG A 98 -11.59 4.99 8.67
N TYR A 99 -11.64 5.86 7.67
CA TYR A 99 -10.46 6.56 7.17
C TYR A 99 -10.07 7.75 8.06
N HIS A 100 -10.87 8.12 9.06
CA HIS A 100 -10.47 9.18 9.99
C HIS A 100 -9.41 8.73 11.00
N ASN A 101 -9.48 7.47 11.44
CA ASN A 101 -8.68 6.99 12.57
C ASN A 101 -8.01 5.64 12.32
N GLU A 102 -8.55 4.80 11.43
CA GLU A 102 -8.15 3.40 11.33
C GLU A 102 -7.21 3.13 10.16
N LEU A 103 -7.47 3.73 9.00
CA LEU A 103 -6.77 3.43 7.74
C LEU A 103 -6.17 4.70 7.12
N ILE A 104 -4.89 4.64 6.77
CA ILE A 104 -4.19 5.69 6.00
C ILE A 104 -4.43 5.45 4.50
N GLY A 105 -4.32 4.20 4.08
CA GLY A 105 -4.57 3.72 2.73
C GLY A 105 -5.04 2.27 2.75
N THR A 106 -5.69 1.83 1.69
CA THR A 106 -5.98 0.42 1.44
C THR A 106 -6.05 0.16 -0.05
N THR A 107 -5.72 -1.06 -0.45
CA THR A 107 -5.83 -1.50 -1.83
C THR A 107 -6.88 -2.61 -1.94
N ALA A 108 -7.91 -2.36 -2.75
CA ALA A 108 -8.87 -3.38 -3.15
C ALA A 108 -8.39 -4.10 -4.42
N LEU A 109 -8.77 -5.37 -4.56
CA LEU A 109 -8.44 -6.23 -5.69
C LEU A 109 -9.72 -6.76 -6.31
N ARG A 110 -9.93 -6.59 -7.62
CA ARG A 110 -11.04 -7.18 -8.36
C ARG A 110 -10.56 -7.83 -9.66
N ARG A 111 -11.32 -8.79 -10.17
CA ARG A 111 -11.09 -9.28 -11.54
C ARG A 111 -11.50 -8.20 -12.53
N CYS A 112 -10.71 -8.06 -13.60
CA CYS A 112 -11.10 -7.21 -14.72
C CYS A 112 -12.42 -7.71 -15.32
N SER A 113 -13.30 -6.79 -15.71
CA SER A 113 -14.60 -7.13 -16.31
C SER A 113 -14.54 -7.32 -17.83
N ASP A 114 -13.52 -6.75 -18.48
CA ASP A 114 -13.38 -6.63 -19.93
C ASP A 114 -12.16 -7.38 -20.50
N ARG A 115 -11.32 -7.97 -19.64
CA ARG A 115 -10.09 -8.70 -20.01
C ARG A 115 -9.65 -9.65 -18.90
N ASP A 116 -8.62 -10.44 -19.17
CA ASP A 116 -8.06 -11.37 -18.20
C ASP A 116 -7.20 -10.69 -17.11
N GLY A 117 -7.19 -11.34 -15.94
CA GLY A 117 -6.41 -10.96 -14.78
C GLY A 117 -7.15 -10.03 -13.83
N TYR A 118 -6.38 -9.22 -13.11
CA TYR A 118 -6.88 -8.38 -12.04
C TYR A 118 -6.61 -6.89 -12.26
N GLU A 119 -7.41 -6.08 -11.59
CA GLU A 119 -7.25 -4.64 -11.44
C GLU A 119 -7.45 -4.26 -9.96
N THR A 120 -6.88 -3.14 -9.56
CA THR A 120 -6.83 -2.69 -8.18
C THR A 120 -7.33 -1.27 -8.02
N LEU A 121 -7.82 -0.97 -6.82
CA LEU A 121 -8.28 0.35 -6.43
C LEU A 121 -7.62 0.74 -5.11
N ILE A 122 -6.82 1.80 -5.14
CA ILE A 122 -6.26 2.42 -3.94
C ILE A 122 -7.30 3.38 -3.37
N VAL A 123 -7.55 3.31 -2.08
CA VAL A 123 -8.37 4.28 -1.36
C VAL A 123 -7.53 4.95 -0.28
N LEU A 124 -7.35 6.26 -0.39
CA LEU A 124 -6.51 7.07 0.49
C LEU A 124 -7.37 7.87 1.48
N SER A 125 -6.93 7.96 2.73
CA SER A 125 -7.56 8.79 3.75
C SER A 125 -7.34 10.27 3.49
N ALA A 126 -8.37 10.98 3.03
CA ALA A 126 -8.32 12.44 2.96
C ALA A 126 -8.15 13.10 4.34
N PRO A 127 -8.86 12.68 5.42
CA PRO A 127 -8.73 13.30 6.75
C PRO A 127 -7.31 13.24 7.35
N ILE A 128 -6.55 12.18 7.04
CA ILE A 128 -5.18 12.01 7.54
C ILE A 128 -4.18 12.63 6.55
N LEU A 129 -4.25 12.25 5.27
CA LEU A 129 -3.20 12.56 4.30
C LEU A 129 -3.25 14.00 3.77
N LYS A 130 -4.40 14.66 3.82
CA LYS A 130 -4.54 16.09 3.51
C LYS A 130 -4.44 16.97 4.75
N ASN A 131 -4.13 16.39 5.92
CA ASN A 131 -4.05 17.16 7.15
C ASN A 131 -2.78 18.03 7.14
N PRO A 132 -2.91 19.37 7.27
CA PRO A 132 -1.77 20.28 7.15
C PRO A 132 -0.70 20.07 8.25
N LYS A 133 -1.03 19.37 9.34
CA LYS A 133 -0.09 19.04 10.43
C LYS A 133 0.99 18.03 10.00
N TYR A 134 0.70 17.22 8.99
CA TYR A 134 1.64 16.25 8.44
C TYR A 134 2.34 16.80 7.21
N ASP A 135 3.60 16.40 7.05
CA ASP A 135 4.42 16.69 5.89
C ASP A 135 4.05 15.78 4.71
N ARG A 136 4.25 16.28 3.48
CA ARG A 136 3.92 15.59 2.23
C ARG A 136 4.56 14.20 2.09
N ARG A 137 5.69 13.95 2.79
CA ARG A 137 6.31 12.62 2.86
C ARG A 137 5.34 11.53 3.30
N LEU A 138 4.36 11.84 4.16
CA LEU A 138 3.35 10.86 4.59
C LEU A 138 2.50 10.38 3.41
N LEU A 139 2.00 11.32 2.60
CA LEU A 139 1.20 11.00 1.42
C LEU A 139 2.03 10.26 0.37
N LEU A 140 3.26 10.70 0.13
CA LEU A 140 4.17 10.00 -0.79
C LEU A 140 4.44 8.56 -0.35
N SER A 141 4.77 8.36 0.92
CA SER A 141 4.99 7.05 1.52
C SER A 141 3.76 6.17 1.39
N ALA A 142 2.57 6.70 1.74
CA ALA A 142 1.32 5.97 1.65
C ALA A 142 1.00 5.56 0.22
N PHE A 143 1.15 6.46 -0.73
CA PHE A 143 0.83 6.17 -2.10
C PHE A 143 1.77 5.12 -2.71
N LEU A 144 3.08 5.26 -2.54
CA LEU A 144 4.06 4.27 -3.01
C LEU A 144 3.87 2.91 -2.34
N HIS A 145 3.52 2.87 -1.06
CA HIS A 145 3.19 1.65 -0.33
C HIS A 145 2.02 0.90 -0.99
N GLU A 146 0.93 1.61 -1.29
CA GLU A 146 -0.24 1.02 -1.94
C GLU A 146 0.05 0.60 -3.40
N LEU A 147 0.98 1.27 -4.11
CA LEU A 147 1.41 0.81 -5.44
C LEU A 147 2.14 -0.53 -5.39
N ILE A 148 2.92 -0.81 -4.34
CA ILE A 148 3.55 -2.13 -4.14
C ILE A 148 2.47 -3.19 -3.92
N HIS A 149 1.45 -2.90 -3.10
CA HIS A 149 0.30 -3.79 -2.94
C HIS A 149 -0.41 -4.03 -4.28
N CYS A 150 -0.64 -2.98 -5.08
CA CYS A 150 -1.24 -3.12 -6.40
C CYS A 150 -0.44 -4.07 -7.30
N TYR A 151 0.88 -3.89 -7.38
CA TYR A 151 1.75 -4.75 -8.17
C TYR A 151 1.64 -6.22 -7.74
N LEU A 152 1.76 -6.49 -6.45
CA LEU A 152 1.70 -7.85 -5.92
C LEU A 152 0.32 -8.47 -6.10
N PHE A 153 -0.76 -7.72 -5.92
CA PHE A 153 -2.11 -8.23 -6.15
C PHE A 153 -2.37 -8.53 -7.64
N ILE A 154 -1.82 -7.74 -8.56
CA ILE A 154 -1.93 -8.00 -10.00
C ILE A 154 -1.16 -9.27 -10.39
N LYS A 155 0.05 -9.47 -9.86
CA LYS A 155 0.92 -10.62 -10.19
C LYS A 155 0.54 -11.92 -9.48
N CYS A 156 0.20 -11.81 -8.19
CA CYS A 156 0.04 -12.94 -7.27
C CYS A 156 -1.42 -13.13 -6.80
N GLY A 157 -2.35 -12.26 -7.22
CA GLY A 157 -3.76 -12.36 -6.87
C GLY A 157 -4.01 -12.31 -5.36
N PHE A 158 -4.99 -13.08 -4.89
CA PHE A 158 -5.40 -13.10 -3.48
C PHE A 158 -4.35 -13.72 -2.54
N GLU A 159 -3.39 -14.51 -3.05
CA GLU A 159 -2.31 -15.06 -2.23
C GLU A 159 -1.44 -13.96 -1.61
N ALA A 160 -1.28 -12.83 -2.31
CA ALA A 160 -0.58 -11.68 -1.78
C ALA A 160 -1.32 -10.97 -0.63
N ARG A 161 -2.56 -11.36 -0.28
CA ARG A 161 -3.26 -10.82 0.91
C ARG A 161 -2.86 -11.51 2.21
N VAL A 162 -2.07 -12.58 2.15
CA VAL A 162 -1.48 -13.22 3.34
C VAL A 162 -0.69 -12.16 4.13
N GLN A 163 -0.78 -12.21 5.47
CA GLN A 163 -0.16 -11.22 6.36
C GLN A 163 -0.58 -9.76 6.07
N GLY A 164 -1.81 -9.54 5.58
CA GLY A 164 -2.33 -8.21 5.30
C GLY A 164 -1.72 -7.53 4.07
N GLY A 165 -0.93 -8.25 3.26
CA GLY A 165 -0.24 -7.67 2.11
C GLY A 165 1.25 -7.42 2.30
N HIS A 166 1.76 -7.55 3.53
CA HIS A 166 3.18 -7.33 3.88
C HIS A 166 3.94 -8.65 3.88
N THR A 167 3.95 -9.31 2.74
CA THR A 167 4.70 -10.55 2.47
C THR A 167 6.21 -10.28 2.34
N ASP A 168 7.04 -11.31 2.36
CA ASP A 168 8.48 -11.16 2.12
C ASP A 168 8.80 -10.44 0.79
N GLY A 169 7.99 -10.68 -0.25
CA GLY A 169 8.08 -10.00 -1.54
C GLY A 169 7.74 -8.51 -1.42
N PHE A 170 6.74 -8.14 -0.63
CA PHE A 170 6.46 -6.74 -0.31
C PHE A 170 7.67 -6.08 0.32
N HIS A 171 8.25 -6.66 1.38
CA HIS A 171 9.40 -6.07 2.06
C HIS A 171 10.62 -5.91 1.16
N LYS A 172 10.87 -6.88 0.26
CA LYS A 172 11.95 -6.78 -0.73
C LYS A 172 11.75 -5.61 -1.69
N ILE A 173 10.54 -5.44 -2.21
CA ILE A 173 10.22 -4.33 -3.13
C ILE A 173 10.29 -2.99 -2.38
N ALA A 174 9.69 -2.91 -1.19
CA ALA A 174 9.69 -1.71 -0.37
C ALA A 174 11.12 -1.27 -0.03
N LYS A 175 11.99 -2.22 0.34
CA LYS A 175 13.41 -1.94 0.57
C LYS A 175 14.10 -1.45 -0.70
N ALA A 176 13.87 -2.07 -1.86
CA ALA A 176 14.50 -1.65 -3.11
C ALA A 176 14.13 -0.22 -3.51
N ILE A 177 12.85 0.15 -3.38
CA ILE A 177 12.38 1.51 -3.67
C ILE A 177 12.93 2.50 -2.62
N HIS A 178 12.98 2.10 -1.35
CA HIS A 178 13.59 2.92 -0.29
C HIS A 178 15.07 3.18 -0.58
N ASP A 179 15.86 2.13 -0.85
CA ASP A 179 17.29 2.25 -1.18
C ASP A 179 17.51 3.13 -2.41
N TRP A 180 16.66 2.99 -3.44
CA TRP A 180 16.70 3.82 -4.64
C TRP A 180 16.47 5.31 -4.34
N VAL A 181 15.56 5.66 -3.42
CA VAL A 181 15.41 7.07 -2.97
C VAL A 181 16.58 7.50 -2.10
N GLU A 182 17.03 6.64 -1.18
CA GLU A 182 18.12 6.93 -0.25
C GLU A 182 19.43 7.30 -0.96
N GLU A 183 19.69 6.73 -2.15
CA GLU A 183 20.87 7.03 -2.97
C GLU A 183 20.99 8.52 -3.33
N TRP A 184 19.87 9.21 -3.58
CA TRP A 184 19.88 10.60 -4.05
C TRP A 184 19.11 11.57 -3.13
N HIS A 185 18.31 11.07 -2.19
CA HIS A 185 17.60 11.86 -1.17
C HIS A 185 17.55 11.14 0.19
N PRO A 186 18.67 11.10 0.93
CA PRO A 186 18.77 10.39 2.20
C PRO A 186 17.73 10.80 3.24
N GLY A 187 17.16 9.82 3.94
CA GLY A 187 16.21 10.01 5.04
C GLY A 187 14.84 10.57 4.66
N TYR A 188 14.49 10.58 3.36
CA TYR A 188 13.26 11.20 2.89
C TYR A 188 12.04 10.27 2.88
N LEU A 189 12.20 9.02 2.47
CA LEU A 189 11.09 8.10 2.22
C LEU A 189 11.08 6.93 3.23
N GLU A 190 9.93 6.69 3.84
CA GLU A 190 9.71 5.56 4.76
C GLU A 190 8.47 4.79 4.29
N LEU A 191 8.68 3.60 3.70
CA LEU A 191 7.60 2.81 3.06
C LEU A 191 6.97 1.76 3.98
N CYS A 192 7.56 1.51 5.16
CA CYS A 192 7.03 0.54 6.12
C CYS A 192 6.46 1.26 7.35
N ASN A 193 5.42 0.67 7.95
CA ASN A 193 4.85 1.06 9.24
C ASN A 193 4.41 2.54 9.42
N MET A 194 3.65 3.07 8.45
CA MET A 194 3.28 4.50 8.41
C MET A 194 2.33 4.93 9.54
N LYS A 195 1.41 4.05 9.99
CA LYS A 195 0.44 4.41 11.04
C LYS A 195 1.07 4.48 12.43
N ALA A 196 1.99 3.57 12.76
CA ALA A 196 2.74 3.66 14.02
C ALA A 196 3.67 4.89 14.06
N ASN A 197 4.04 5.42 12.89
CA ASN A 197 5.02 6.49 12.76
C ASN A 197 4.43 7.84 12.28
N LEU A 198 3.12 8.09 12.40
CA LEU A 198 2.52 9.41 12.08
C LEU A 198 3.25 10.58 12.75
N ASN A 199 3.81 10.36 13.95
CA ASN A 199 4.61 11.32 14.69
C ASN A 199 5.94 11.72 14.02
N ARG A 200 6.48 10.91 13.09
CA ARG A 200 7.68 11.25 12.30
C ARG A 200 7.37 12.24 11.16
N PHE A 201 6.14 12.23 10.68
CA PHE A 201 5.69 13.11 9.61
C PHE A 201 5.10 14.43 10.13
N HIS A 202 5.03 14.62 11.45
CA HIS A 202 4.47 15.84 12.03
C HIS A 202 5.42 17.04 11.82
N LYS A 203 4.92 18.12 11.22
CA LYS A 203 5.75 19.29 10.82
C LYS A 203 6.39 20.05 11.99
N THR A 204 5.80 20.00 13.19
CA THR A 204 6.29 20.75 14.37
C THR A 204 7.38 20.04 15.17
N ARG A 205 7.83 18.85 14.76
CA ARG A 205 8.86 18.11 15.47
C ARG A 205 10.25 18.57 15.00
N ALA A 206 11.13 18.91 15.94
CA ALA A 206 12.55 19.09 15.65
C ALA A 206 13.14 17.76 15.12
N PRO A 207 14.05 17.77 14.12
CA PRO A 207 14.66 16.56 13.61
C PRO A 207 15.39 15.86 14.77
N MET A 208 14.85 14.75 15.26
CA MET A 208 15.58 13.91 16.21
C MET A 208 16.85 13.42 15.51
N HIS A 209 17.99 13.57 16.18
CA HIS A 209 19.29 13.09 15.72
C HIS A 209 19.18 11.65 15.21
N PHE A 210 19.74 11.43 14.01
CA PHE A 210 19.84 10.14 13.35
C PHE A 210 20.42 9.08 14.30
N VAL A 211 19.58 8.15 14.74
CA VAL A 211 20.00 6.81 15.14
C VAL A 211 20.05 6.00 13.84
N ASP A 212 21.11 5.20 13.63
CA ASP A 212 21.37 4.43 12.40
C ASP A 212 20.08 3.78 11.84
N PRO A 213 19.56 4.26 10.69
CA PRO A 213 18.29 3.79 10.12
C PRO A 213 18.30 2.32 9.71
N ARG A 214 19.49 1.72 9.54
CA ARG A 214 19.65 0.38 8.95
C ARG A 214 19.27 -0.75 9.90
N ILE A 215 19.17 -0.48 11.21
CA ILE A 215 18.95 -1.53 12.22
C ILE A 215 17.51 -1.56 12.74
N ASP A 216 16.75 -0.46 12.67
CA ASP A 216 15.47 -0.36 13.40
C ASP A 216 14.20 -0.36 12.51
N VAL A 217 14.23 0.10 11.25
CA VAL A 217 13.00 0.27 10.43
C VAL A 217 12.31 -1.07 10.11
N PHE A 218 13.08 -2.14 9.92
CA PHE A 218 12.56 -3.48 9.59
C PHE A 218 12.49 -4.42 10.82
N ARG A 219 13.06 -4.01 11.96
CA ARG A 219 13.19 -4.87 13.15
C ARG A 219 12.02 -4.71 14.13
N ASP A 220 11.46 -3.51 14.25
CA ASP A 220 10.28 -3.26 15.08
C ASP A 220 8.97 -3.82 14.48
N GLU A 221 9.00 -4.18 13.19
CA GLU A 221 7.88 -4.73 12.43
C GLU A 221 7.41 -6.12 12.94
N TRP A 222 8.33 -6.92 13.49
CA TRP A 222 8.02 -8.24 14.04
C TRP A 222 7.38 -8.18 15.44
N ARG A 223 7.42 -7.01 16.11
CA ARG A 223 7.01 -6.86 17.53
C ARG A 223 5.73 -6.06 17.73
N HIS A 224 5.34 -5.21 16.79
CA HIS A 224 4.13 -4.40 16.88
C HIS A 224 3.01 -4.95 15.99
N GLY A 225 1.93 -5.41 16.62
CA GLY A 225 0.74 -5.90 15.93
C GLY A 225 0.22 -4.90 14.89
N HIS A 226 -0.13 -5.43 13.72
CA HIS A 226 -0.53 -4.75 12.49
C HIS A 226 -1.82 -3.93 12.61
N GLU A 227 -1.73 -2.79 13.30
CA GLU A 227 -2.78 -1.77 13.29
C GLU A 227 -2.49 -0.79 12.15
N GLY A 228 -3.15 -0.95 10.98
CA GLY A 228 -3.21 0.18 10.03
C GLY A 228 -3.48 -0.08 8.55
N CYS A 229 -3.24 -1.29 8.03
CA CYS A 229 -3.49 -1.58 6.61
C CYS A 229 -4.17 -2.96 6.45
N ASN A 230 -5.17 -3.02 5.58
CA ASN A 230 -5.85 -4.24 5.10
C ASN A 230 -6.47 -5.19 6.13
N GLN A 231 -6.72 -4.75 7.37
CA GLN A 231 -7.59 -5.53 8.26
C GLN A 231 -9.04 -5.39 7.76
N SER A 232 -9.50 -6.39 7.01
CA SER A 232 -10.94 -6.65 6.90
C SER A 232 -11.50 -6.74 8.33
N PRO A 233 -12.69 -6.21 8.62
CA PRO A 233 -13.31 -6.38 9.92
C PRO A 233 -13.29 -7.87 10.27
N ARG A 234 -12.74 -8.21 11.45
CA ARG A 234 -13.00 -9.55 12.01
C ARG A 234 -14.51 -9.67 12.09
N PRO A 235 -15.12 -10.76 11.58
CA PRO A 235 -16.53 -10.98 11.86
C PRO A 235 -16.65 -10.98 13.38
N ASP A 236 -17.47 -10.07 13.91
CA ASP A 236 -17.80 -10.03 15.32
C ASP A 236 -18.18 -11.44 15.72
N GLY A 237 -17.36 -12.06 16.56
CA GLY A 237 -17.65 -13.31 17.22
C GLY A 237 -18.74 -13.07 18.25
N HIS A 238 -19.93 -12.67 17.80
CA HIS A 238 -21.16 -12.88 18.53
C HIS A 238 -21.41 -14.39 18.50
N VAL A 239 -20.79 -15.07 19.47
CA VAL A 239 -21.32 -16.32 19.99
C VAL A 239 -22.69 -15.98 20.57
N LEU A 240 -23.71 -16.01 19.70
CA LEU A 240 -25.09 -16.17 20.13
C LEU A 240 -25.16 -17.57 20.75
N GLY A 241 -25.10 -17.61 22.07
CA GLY A 241 -25.33 -18.84 22.82
C GLY A 241 -26.72 -19.38 22.45
N GLU A 242 -26.75 -20.60 21.92
CA GLU A 242 -28.00 -21.33 21.80
C GLU A 242 -28.55 -21.66 23.20
N PRO A 243 -29.84 -21.39 23.46
CA PRO A 243 -30.46 -21.79 24.71
C PRO A 243 -30.95 -23.24 24.63
N GLY A 244 -30.30 -24.09 25.42
CA GLY A 244 -30.99 -25.15 26.14
C GLY A 244 -31.15 -26.49 25.43
N VAL A 245 -30.24 -27.41 25.73
CA VAL A 245 -30.58 -28.83 25.90
C VAL A 245 -29.83 -29.35 27.12
N ARG A 246 -30.56 -29.61 28.21
CA ARG A 246 -30.05 -30.37 29.36
C ARG A 246 -30.05 -31.86 29.00
N PRO A 247 -28.97 -32.62 29.19
CA PRO A 247 -29.06 -34.07 29.24
C PRO A 247 -29.46 -34.49 30.65
N GLY A 248 -30.59 -35.21 30.74
CA GLY A 248 -31.01 -35.91 31.94
C GLY A 248 -30.14 -37.12 32.23
N TYR A 249 -30.18 -37.51 33.51
CA TYR A 249 -29.68 -38.73 34.10
C TYR A 249 -29.95 -39.99 33.26
N PHE A 250 -28.92 -40.79 32.99
CA PHE A 250 -28.72 -42.17 33.48
C PHE A 250 -27.29 -42.63 33.13
#